data_AF-F3ZPA9-F1
#
_entry.id   AF-F3ZPA9-F1
#
_cell.length_a   1.000
_cell.length_b   1.000
_cell.length_c   1.000
_cell.angle_alpha   90.00
_cell.angle_beta   90.00
_cell.angle_gamma   90.00
#
_symmetry.space_group_name_H-M   'P 1'
#
loop_
_entity.id
_entity.type
_entity.pdbx_description
1 polymer ?
#
loop_
_entity_poly.entity_id
_entity_poly.type
_entity_poly.pdbx_seq_one_letter_code
_entity_poly.pdbx_strand_id
1 'polypeptide(L)'
;MSKGELMIILAIIGSLISGLVVGYIVKGRDMNKIGKIITILIWTLLFCLGVKVGTDETVVAKLPIIGMEAMLITVGAISGSIFFSWVLWRLLSKRNKI
;
A
#
# COMPACT_ATOMS: atom_id res chain seq x y z
N MET A 1 6.51 28.10 9.01
CA MET A 1 6.36 26.96 8.06
C MET A 1 6.86 27.44 6.70
N SER A 2 7.96 26.86 6.22
CA SER A 2 8.74 27.42 5.10
C SER A 2 7.99 27.28 3.77
N LYS A 3 8.04 28.31 2.91
CA LYS A 3 7.39 28.33 1.58
C LYS A 3 7.82 27.14 0.69
N GLY A 4 9.02 26.61 0.93
CA GLY A 4 9.56 25.46 0.19
C GLY A 4 8.83 24.13 0.47
N GLU A 5 8.42 23.89 1.73
CA GLU A 5 7.69 22.65 2.08
C GLU A 5 6.29 22.63 1.45
N LEU A 6 5.63 23.79 1.40
CA LEU A 6 4.31 23.92 0.79
C LEU A 6 4.36 23.65 -0.72
N MET A 7 5.42 24.08 -1.40
CA MET A 7 5.63 23.80 -2.82
C MET A 7 5.84 22.30 -3.09
N ILE A 8 6.58 21.61 -2.21
CA ILE A 8 6.80 20.16 -2.31
C ILE A 8 5.48 19.40 -2.08
N ILE A 9 4.69 19.80 -1.08
CA ILE A 9 3.40 19.16 -0.79
C ILE A 9 2.45 19.31 -2.00
N LEU A 10 2.39 20.49 -2.61
CA LEU A 10 1.58 20.71 -3.82
C LEU A 10 2.05 19.87 -5.01
N ALA A 11 3.36 19.71 -5.18
CA ALA A 11 3.91 18.86 -6.24
C ALA A 11 3.58 17.37 -6.03
N ILE A 12 3.61 16.89 -4.78
CA ILE A 12 3.24 15.50 -4.42
C ILE A 12 1.75 15.27 -4.66
N ILE A 13 0.90 16.18 -4.21
CA ILE A 13 -0.55 16.07 -4.42
C ILE A 13 -0.87 16.14 -5.93
N GLY A 14 -0.22 17.03 -6.66
CA GLY A 14 -0.37 17.15 -8.11
C GLY A 14 0.04 15.89 -8.85
N SER A 15 1.15 15.25 -8.47
CA SER A 15 1.60 14.00 -9.09
C SER A 15 0.67 12.82 -8.77
N LEU A 16 0.10 12.76 -7.56
CA LEU A 16 -0.92 11.77 -7.18
C LEU A 16 -2.19 11.89 -8.04
N ILE A 17 -2.70 13.11 -8.18
CA ILE A 17 -3.91 13.37 -8.99
C ILE A 17 -3.63 13.06 -10.47
N SER A 18 -2.48 13.49 -10.98
CA SER A 18 -2.07 13.20 -12.36
C SER A 18 -1.97 11.68 -12.61
N GLY A 19 -1.36 10.93 -11.68
CA GLY A 19 -1.28 9.47 -11.76
C GLY A 19 -2.65 8.80 -11.78
N LEU A 20 -3.62 9.29 -11.00
CA LEU A 20 -5.00 8.79 -11.01
C LEU A 20 -5.70 9.05 -12.34
N VAL A 21 -5.56 10.26 -12.90
CA VAL A 21 -6.15 10.64 -14.20
C VAL A 21 -5.57 9.77 -15.32
N VAL A 22 -4.25 9.59 -15.35
CA VAL A 22 -3.58 8.74 -16.33
C VAL A 22 -4.03 7.28 -16.17
N GLY A 23 -4.09 6.77 -14.94
CA GLY A 23 -4.58 5.42 -14.65
C GLY A 23 -6.04 5.20 -15.09
N TYR A 24 -6.89 6.21 -14.94
CA TYR A 24 -8.30 6.13 -15.35
C TYR A 24 -8.46 6.10 -16.87
N ILE A 25 -7.70 6.92 -17.61
CA ILE A 25 -7.73 6.94 -19.09
C ILE A 25 -7.21 5.61 -19.67
N VAL A 26 -6.21 4.99 -19.01
CA VAL A 26 -5.58 3.75 -19.47
C VAL A 26 -6.38 2.50 -19.11
N LYS A 27 -7.32 2.59 -18.15
CA LYS A 27 -8.15 1.46 -17.65
C LYS A 27 -9.03 0.81 -18.74
N GLY A 28 -9.33 1.51 -19.82
CA GLY A 28 -10.18 1.01 -20.92
C GLY A 28 -9.46 0.12 -21.95
N ARG A 29 -8.15 -0.10 -21.84
CA ARG A 29 -7.41 -1.03 -22.71
C ARG A 29 -7.03 -2.27 -21.92
N ASP A 30 -7.32 -3.47 -22.44
CA ASP A 30 -6.91 -4.74 -21.86
C ASP A 30 -5.37 -4.87 -21.83
N MET A 31 -4.76 -4.26 -20.81
CA MET A 31 -3.31 -4.21 -20.61
C MET A 31 -2.84 -5.43 -19.80
N ASN A 32 -3.45 -6.60 -20.03
CA ASN A 32 -3.17 -7.84 -19.30
C ASN A 32 -1.68 -8.26 -19.44
N LYS A 33 -1.02 -7.83 -20.53
CA LYS A 33 0.43 -8.02 -20.77
C LYS A 33 1.29 -7.17 -19.82
N ILE A 34 0.86 -5.96 -19.47
CA ILE A 34 1.62 -5.07 -18.57
C ILE A 34 1.59 -5.61 -17.15
N GLY A 35 0.42 -6.05 -16.67
CA GLY A 35 0.30 -6.71 -15.37
C GLY A 35 1.21 -7.94 -15.25
N LYS A 36 1.31 -8.74 -16.32
CA LYS A 36 2.18 -9.91 -16.36
C LYS A 36 3.68 -9.54 -16.29
N ILE A 37 4.11 -8.51 -17.02
CA ILE A 37 5.50 -8.01 -16.97
C ILE A 37 5.84 -7.49 -15.57
N ILE A 38 4.96 -6.71 -14.95
CA ILE A 38 5.15 -6.19 -13.59
C ILE A 38 5.26 -7.34 -12.59
N THR A 39 4.39 -8.35 -12.69
CA THR A 39 4.41 -9.51 -11.80
C THR A 39 5.75 -10.25 -11.89
N ILE A 40 6.26 -10.49 -13.10
CA ILE A 40 7.57 -11.12 -13.33
C ILE A 40 8.69 -10.26 -12.72
N LEU A 41 8.63 -8.94 -12.92
CA LEU A 41 9.64 -8.01 -12.40
C LEU A 41 9.65 -7.98 -10.86
N ILE A 42 8.47 -7.94 -10.22
CA ILE A 42 8.34 -8.02 -8.76
C ILE A 42 8.91 -9.35 -8.25
N TRP A 43 8.63 -10.46 -8.92
CA TRP A 43 9.17 -11.77 -8.55
C TRP A 43 10.70 -11.79 -8.59
N THR A 44 11.30 -11.27 -9.67
CA THR A 44 12.77 -11.16 -9.80
C THR A 44 13.36 -10.24 -8.72
N LEU A 45 12.71 -9.12 -8.45
CA LEU A 45 13.13 -8.19 -7.39
C LEU A 45 13.06 -8.83 -6.01
N LEU A 46 11.97 -9.53 -5.69
CA LEU A 46 11.80 -10.24 -4.43
C LEU A 46 12.85 -11.35 -4.27
N PHE A 47 13.18 -12.06 -5.34
CA PHE A 47 14.25 -13.05 -5.32
C PHE A 47 15.61 -12.42 -5.02
N CYS A 48 15.97 -11.34 -5.74
CA CYS A 48 17.22 -10.62 -5.52
C CYS A 48 17.29 -10.04 -4.09
N LEU A 49 16.19 -9.47 -3.60
CA LEU A 49 16.04 -8.98 -2.24
C LEU A 49 16.26 -10.12 -1.22
N GLY A 50 15.62 -11.28 -1.44
CA GLY A 50 15.72 -12.44 -0.57
C GLY A 50 17.15 -12.96 -0.45
N VAL A 51 17.89 -13.06 -1.56
CA VAL A 51 19.30 -13.48 -1.55
C VAL A 51 20.17 -12.47 -0.80
N LYS A 52 19.95 -11.17 -1.04
CA LYS A 52 20.72 -10.08 -0.41
C LYS A 52 20.47 -10.03 1.10
N VAL A 53 19.23 -10.22 1.53
CA VAL A 53 18.84 -10.22 2.94
C VAL A 53 19.25 -11.52 3.63
N GLY A 54 19.20 -12.67 2.93
CA GLY A 54 19.55 -13.99 3.49
C GLY A 54 21.05 -14.22 3.71
N THR A 55 21.91 -13.51 2.97
CA THR A 55 23.37 -13.59 3.13
C THR A 55 23.87 -12.76 4.33
N ASP A 56 23.06 -11.81 4.81
CA ASP A 56 23.43 -10.92 5.90
C ASP A 56 22.92 -11.45 7.26
N GLU A 57 23.81 -12.06 8.04
CA GLU A 57 23.48 -12.63 9.35
C GLU A 57 22.87 -11.60 10.32
N THR A 58 23.24 -10.32 10.20
CA THR A 58 22.66 -9.26 11.06
C THR A 58 21.23 -8.90 10.66
N VAL A 59 20.89 -8.98 9.38
CA VAL A 59 19.51 -8.80 8.91
C VAL A 59 18.68 -10.04 9.24
N VAL A 60 19.23 -11.25 9.04
CA VAL A 60 18.54 -12.50 9.36
C VAL A 60 18.22 -12.61 10.85
N ALA A 61 19.11 -12.18 11.73
CA ALA A 61 18.84 -12.16 13.17
C ALA A 61 17.72 -11.16 13.57
N LYS A 62 17.50 -10.11 12.78
CA LYS A 62 16.48 -9.08 13.02
C LYS A 62 15.15 -9.33 12.28
N LEU A 63 15.15 -10.19 11.25
CA LEU A 63 13.95 -10.59 10.51
C LEU A 63 12.78 -11.05 11.42
N PRO A 64 13.00 -11.86 12.48
CA PRO A 64 11.91 -12.30 13.36
C PRO A 64 11.26 -11.13 14.10
N ILE A 65 12.07 -10.16 14.55
CA ILE A 65 11.61 -8.99 15.30
C ILE A 65 10.78 -8.08 14.38
N ILE A 66 11.30 -7.79 13.18
CA ILE A 66 10.61 -6.99 12.16
C ILE A 66 9.32 -7.69 11.71
N GLY A 67 9.36 -9.02 11.55
CA GLY A 67 8.19 -9.82 11.20
C GLY A 67 7.11 -9.79 12.27
N MET A 68 7.49 -9.87 13.54
CA MET A 68 6.55 -9.82 14.67
C MET A 68 5.92 -8.43 14.81
N GLU A 69 6.70 -7.35 14.66
CA GLU A 69 6.17 -5.99 14.63
C GLU A 69 5.20 -5.80 13.45
N ALA A 70 5.57 -6.25 12.26
CA ALA A 70 4.72 -6.18 11.08
C ALA A 70 3.42 -6.97 11.24
N MET A 71 3.47 -8.15 11.87
CA MET A 71 2.26 -8.93 12.19
C MET A 71 1.35 -8.16 13.14
N LEU A 72 1.89 -7.57 14.21
CA LEU A 72 1.11 -6.79 15.17
C LEU A 72 0.41 -5.59 14.49
N ILE A 73 1.14 -4.85 13.65
CA ILE A 73 0.61 -3.71 12.89
C ILE A 73 -0.47 -4.18 11.92
N THR A 74 -0.24 -5.28 11.21
CA THR A 74 -1.19 -5.81 10.22
C THR A 74 -2.48 -6.28 10.88
N VAL A 75 -2.39 -7.03 11.99
CA VAL A 75 -3.57 -7.49 12.75
C VAL A 75 -4.32 -6.29 13.33
N GLY A 76 -3.61 -5.30 13.87
CA GLY A 76 -4.22 -4.06 14.35
C GLY A 76 -4.94 -3.29 13.23
N ALA A 77 -4.31 -3.15 12.07
CA ALA A 77 -4.86 -2.45 10.91
C ALA A 77 -6.09 -3.16 10.33
N ILE A 78 -6.03 -4.50 10.18
CA ILE A 78 -7.14 -5.31 9.69
C ILE A 78 -8.31 -5.25 10.66
N SER A 79 -8.05 -5.47 11.96
CA SER A 79 -9.07 -5.42 13.00
C SER A 79 -9.74 -4.05 13.07
N GLY A 80 -8.94 -2.97 13.01
CA GLY A 80 -9.45 -1.60 12.98
C GLY A 80 -10.30 -1.30 11.74
N SER A 81 -9.87 -1.75 10.56
CA SER A 81 -10.61 -1.56 9.30
C SER A 81 -11.95 -2.29 9.31
N ILE A 82 -11.98 -3.54 9.81
CA ILE A 82 -13.22 -4.33 9.94
C ILE A 82 -14.14 -3.70 10.98
N PHE A 83 -13.60 -3.30 12.14
CA PHE A 83 -14.37 -2.66 13.20
C PHE A 83 -15.01 -1.36 12.72
N PHE A 84 -14.25 -0.51 12.03
CA PHE A 84 -14.76 0.76 11.52
C PHE A 84 -15.82 0.56 10.42
N SER A 85 -15.60 -0.40 9.51
CA SER A 85 -16.59 -0.76 8.49
C SER A 85 -17.90 -1.25 9.13
N TRP A 86 -17.81 -2.06 10.19
CA TRP A 86 -18.97 -2.55 10.92
C TRP A 86 -19.69 -1.45 11.71
N VAL A 87 -18.96 -0.54 12.35
CA VAL A 87 -19.53 0.63 13.03
C VAL A 87 -20.26 1.53 12.03
N LEU A 88 -19.63 1.80 10.89
CA LEU A 88 -20.21 2.60 9.81
C LEU A 88 -21.50 1.94 9.29
N TRP A 89 -21.48 0.63 9.05
CA TRP A 89 -22.67 -0.13 8.64
C TRP A 89 -23.80 -0.04 9.68
N ARG A 90 -23.50 -0.19 10.97
CA ARG A 90 -24.49 -0.07 12.05
C ARG A 90 -25.07 1.34 12.15
N LEU A 91 -24.25 2.38 12.00
CA LEU A 91 -24.70 3.78 12.03
C LEU A 91 -25.60 4.11 10.84
N LEU A 92 -25.23 3.67 9.63
CA LEU A 92 -26.03 3.84 8.41
C LEU A 92 -27.32 3.03 8.46
N SER A 93 -27.28 1.79 8.92
CA SER A 93 -28.46 0.92 9.05
C SER A 93 -29.45 1.41 10.12
N LYS A 94 -28.96 2.04 11.20
CA LYS A 94 -29.83 2.75 12.15
C LYS A 94 -30.47 4.01 11.54
N ARG A 95 -29.81 4.69 10.60
CA ARG A 95 -30.33 5.88 9.94
C ARG A 95 -31.32 5.60 8.81
N ASN A 96 -31.26 4.42 8.18
CA ASN A 96 -32.20 3.98 7.14
C ASN A 96 -33.50 3.34 7.67
N LYS A 97 -33.82 3.57 8.96
CA LYS A 97 -35.13 3.30 9.57
C LYS A 97 -35.84 4.64 9.86
N ILE A 98 -36.08 5.42 8.81
CA ILE A 98 -37.09 6.50 8.81
C ILE A 98 -37.86 6.36 7.50
#